data_AF-A0A7W1F2Z7-F1
#
_entry.id   AF-A0A7W1F2Z7-F1
#
_cell.length_a   1.000
_cell.length_b   1.000
_cell.length_c   1.000
_cell.angle_alpha   90.00
_cell.angle_beta   90.00
_cell.angle_gamma   90.00
#
_symmetry.space_group_name_H-M   'P 1'
#
loop_
_entity.id
_entity.type
_entity.pdbx_description
1 polymer ?
#
loop_
_entity_poly.entity_id
_entity_poly.type
_entity_poly.pdbx_seq_one_letter_code
_entity_poly.pdbx_strand_id
1 'polypeptide(L)'
;MLDRPLAVYINWSSYDELSDNVELTRDIAMRQFDHFLRLRRAGVKLDCYLMDAFWHAPDGGYRGWRRPHWQDDGDEWLAACKQHGVLPGLWFGCNSLATSRMKPVPAWKDSIQWVGDRAHGACMFAGGFLPDLMATFDHWYRRGVRVFKLDFLDQYACLPEHMMTLLLSEIRALNGQAFRSALNIFKREHPEAVVMAYNGFEESSLQGGTDVELRKSLDTRWLDAIDTFYCGDPRPADVPAVSFWRSKDVYSDHLVRAYELQGFELKRIDNAGFMVGTTGTCYHRGKVAWKGMLLLSLARGGWVNTYYGNLDLLDDRDAGWFAKAQALYLPLQKAGTFSTFGPLPGSGAPYGFAAVGERGTLYCVVNSGQSVAELTLPGPATRILFRDGGFTPRLSGDRIVLGPEQMAVVASGGYADAANELGVQDDVVIVERSEKQSVQSVADGDNAIRFSVAAPTNGRLRLILRQRQNGSAKRTSGGAPPTGTTMGKMLTISATQGGKPVAIDVSYDKAIWSGLSWAAGEIPAERLRAGPVEVRMTSVERLPVDLTAEAYHVG
;
A
#
# COMPACT_ATOMS: atom_id res chain seq x y z
N MET A 1 21.79 9.53 -6.81
CA MET A 1 21.21 8.19 -6.60
C MET A 1 21.58 7.76 -5.19
N LEU A 2 20.68 7.04 -4.51
CA LEU A 2 20.97 6.44 -3.21
C LEU A 2 22.20 5.52 -3.29
N ASP A 3 22.97 5.47 -2.22
CA ASP A 3 24.17 4.62 -2.06
C ASP A 3 23.94 3.44 -1.10
N ARG A 4 22.80 3.45 -0.39
CA ARG A 4 22.37 2.42 0.55
C ARG A 4 20.85 2.41 0.72
N PRO A 5 20.27 1.30 1.22
CA PRO A 5 18.89 1.29 1.69
C PRO A 5 18.66 2.32 2.82
N LEU A 6 17.54 3.03 2.70
CA LEU A 6 17.06 4.08 3.59
C LEU A 6 15.74 3.63 4.23
N ALA A 7 15.69 3.61 5.56
CA ALA A 7 14.47 3.35 6.32
C ALA A 7 13.77 4.67 6.67
N VAL A 8 12.58 4.89 6.13
CA VAL A 8 11.82 6.13 6.28
C VAL A 8 10.56 5.86 7.08
N TYR A 9 10.47 6.43 8.28
CA TYR A 9 9.20 6.50 8.99
C TYR A 9 8.38 7.66 8.46
N ILE A 10 7.11 7.40 8.15
CA ILE A 10 6.14 8.39 7.70
C ILE A 10 5.00 8.44 8.71
N ASN A 11 4.75 9.62 9.29
CA ASN A 11 3.75 9.75 10.36
C ASN A 11 2.29 9.73 9.88
N TRP A 12 2.04 9.73 8.57
CA TRP A 12 0.71 9.45 8.02
C TRP A 12 0.18 8.10 8.52
N SER A 13 -1.11 8.01 8.85
CA SER A 13 -1.77 6.93 9.61
C SER A 13 -1.59 6.92 11.13
N SER A 14 -0.74 7.80 11.69
CA SER A 14 -0.86 8.23 13.10
C SER A 14 -1.88 9.38 13.24
N TYR A 15 -2.07 10.11 12.14
CA TYR A 15 -3.15 11.04 11.85
C TYR A 15 -3.61 10.78 10.40
N ASP A 16 -4.74 11.36 10.01
CA ASP A 16 -5.28 11.27 8.66
C ASP A 16 -6.37 12.33 8.47
N GLU A 17 -6.16 13.25 7.55
CA GLU A 17 -7.10 14.33 7.24
C GLU A 17 -7.76 14.18 5.86
N LEU A 18 -7.49 13.08 5.14
CA LEU A 18 -8.07 12.81 3.82
C LEU A 18 -9.16 11.75 3.90
N SER A 19 -8.86 10.64 4.58
CA SER A 19 -9.78 9.51 4.76
C SER A 19 -10.22 9.35 6.21
N ASP A 20 -9.94 10.34 7.06
CA ASP A 20 -10.38 10.44 8.43
C ASP A 20 -10.44 11.91 8.89
N ASN A 21 -10.69 12.15 10.18
CA ASN A 21 -10.77 13.48 10.77
C ASN A 21 -9.70 13.75 11.85
N VAL A 22 -8.57 13.03 11.83
CA VAL A 22 -7.50 13.19 12.80
C VAL A 22 -6.45 14.14 12.24
N GLU A 23 -6.37 15.35 12.79
CA GLU A 23 -5.45 16.39 12.31
C GLU A 23 -4.01 16.17 12.76
N LEU A 24 -3.05 16.55 11.90
CA LEU A 24 -1.64 16.65 12.29
C LEU A 24 -1.44 17.77 13.31
N THR A 25 -0.98 17.38 14.50
CA THR A 25 -0.59 18.31 15.56
C THR A 25 0.86 18.08 16.00
N ARG A 26 1.47 19.11 16.61
CA ARG A 26 2.78 18.99 17.25
C ARG A 26 2.82 17.82 18.23
N ASP A 27 1.79 17.64 19.05
CA ASP A 27 1.77 16.61 20.09
C ASP A 27 1.73 15.19 19.52
N ILE A 28 1.01 14.97 18.42
CA ILE A 28 1.05 13.69 17.71
C ILE A 28 2.45 13.46 17.13
N ALA A 29 3.01 14.46 16.44
CA ALA A 29 4.32 14.35 15.82
C ALA A 29 5.45 14.07 16.83
N MET A 30 5.50 14.80 17.95
CA MET A 30 6.56 14.62 18.94
C MET A 30 6.41 13.30 19.70
N ARG A 31 5.17 12.84 19.97
CA ARG A 31 4.93 11.50 20.52
C ARG A 31 5.41 10.40 19.60
N GLN A 32 5.06 10.47 18.30
CA GLN A 32 5.56 9.51 17.32
C GLN A 32 7.10 9.56 17.20
N PHE A 33 7.72 10.74 17.36
CA PHE A 33 9.17 10.88 17.42
C PHE A 33 9.78 10.15 18.62
N ASP A 34 9.16 10.20 19.80
CA ASP A 34 9.62 9.44 20.98
C ASP A 34 9.55 7.93 20.75
N HIS A 35 8.45 7.44 20.15
CA HIS A 35 8.32 6.02 19.80
C HIS A 35 9.30 5.61 18.69
N PHE A 36 9.53 6.48 17.71
CA PHE A 36 10.59 6.31 16.70
C PHE A 36 11.97 6.11 17.36
N LEU A 37 12.32 6.95 18.34
CA LEU A 37 13.58 6.80 19.08
C LEU A 37 13.63 5.54 19.93
N ARG A 38 12.50 5.14 20.55
CA ARG A 38 12.40 3.88 21.31
C ARG A 38 12.69 2.67 20.41
N LEU A 39 12.08 2.62 19.23
CA LEU A 39 12.31 1.55 18.24
C LEU A 39 13.78 1.53 17.78
N ARG A 40 14.38 2.70 17.52
CA ARG A 40 15.81 2.79 17.18
C ARG A 40 16.72 2.23 18.29
N ARG A 41 16.43 2.54 19.56
CA ARG A 41 17.18 1.98 20.71
C ARG A 41 17.07 0.46 20.80
N ALA A 42 15.96 -0.12 20.35
CA ALA A 42 15.76 -1.57 20.26
C ALA A 42 16.42 -2.22 19.02
N GLY A 43 17.10 -1.43 18.17
CA GLY A 43 17.83 -1.92 17.00
C GLY A 43 17.05 -1.83 15.69
N VAL A 44 15.83 -1.28 15.68
CA VAL A 44 15.10 -1.04 14.44
C VAL A 44 15.81 0.09 13.67
N LYS A 45 16.18 -0.17 12.43
CA LYS A 45 16.71 0.86 11.54
C LYS A 45 15.56 1.78 11.12
N LEU A 46 15.65 3.02 11.56
CA LEU A 46 14.85 4.15 11.09
C LEU A 46 15.82 5.32 10.88
N ASP A 47 16.09 5.68 9.63
CA ASP A 47 17.06 6.73 9.27
C ASP A 47 16.38 8.11 9.18
N CYS A 48 15.14 8.14 8.70
CA CYS A 48 14.39 9.35 8.41
C CYS A 48 13.07 9.40 9.16
N TYR A 49 12.73 10.56 9.71
CA TYR A 49 11.38 10.90 10.15
C TYR A 49 10.80 11.88 9.14
N LEU A 50 9.72 11.48 8.46
CA LEU A 50 9.05 12.28 7.46
C LEU A 50 7.73 12.83 7.99
N MET A 51 7.60 14.16 7.98
CA MET A 51 6.35 14.86 8.24
C MET A 51 5.49 14.83 6.97
N ASP A 52 4.39 14.10 7.02
CA ASP A 52 3.53 13.89 5.85
C ASP A 52 2.53 15.03 5.63
N ALA A 53 1.51 14.81 4.80
CA ALA A 53 0.62 15.85 4.29
C ALA A 53 0.07 16.83 5.34
N PHE A 54 -0.05 18.10 4.93
CA PHE A 54 -0.69 19.21 5.66
C PHE A 54 0.02 19.78 6.89
N TRP A 55 1.34 19.62 6.98
CA TRP A 55 2.16 20.31 8.00
C TRP A 55 2.23 21.83 7.83
N HIS A 56 2.01 22.33 6.61
CA HIS A 56 2.25 23.71 6.20
C HIS A 56 1.05 24.65 6.41
N ALA A 57 1.33 25.95 6.53
CA ALA A 57 0.31 26.99 6.43
C ALA A 57 -0.23 27.10 4.99
N PRO A 58 -1.55 27.17 4.77
CA PRO A 58 -2.14 27.25 3.43
C PRO A 58 -1.62 28.41 2.57
N ASP A 59 -1.32 29.55 3.17
CA ASP A 59 -0.88 30.79 2.54
C ASP A 59 0.63 31.05 2.69
N GLY A 60 1.37 30.11 3.27
CA GLY A 60 2.80 30.26 3.56
C GLY A 60 3.75 29.88 2.42
N GLY A 61 3.23 29.46 1.26
CA GLY A 61 4.06 29.00 0.14
C GLY A 61 4.99 27.83 0.50
N TYR A 62 4.52 26.93 1.38
CA TYR A 62 5.31 25.85 1.99
C TYR A 62 6.52 26.31 2.84
N ARG A 63 6.58 27.56 3.31
CA ARG A 63 7.68 28.03 4.18
C ARG A 63 7.29 28.22 5.65
N GLY A 64 6.00 28.28 5.94
CA GLY A 64 5.46 28.37 7.30
C GLY A 64 4.68 27.13 7.71
N TRP A 65 4.64 26.84 9.00
CA TRP A 65 3.88 25.71 9.56
C TRP A 65 2.45 26.11 9.95
N ARG A 66 1.53 25.14 9.94
CA ARG A 66 0.11 25.38 10.17
C ARG A 66 -0.16 25.85 11.61
N ARG A 67 -0.72 27.05 11.76
CA ARG A 67 -1.24 27.57 13.04
C ARG A 67 -2.69 27.10 13.28
N PRO A 68 -3.15 26.91 14.53
CA PRO A 68 -2.39 27.02 15.79
C PRO A 68 -1.67 25.73 16.21
N HIS A 69 -1.74 24.66 15.41
CA HIS A 69 -1.19 23.34 15.77
C HIS A 69 0.32 23.33 15.99
N TRP A 70 1.03 24.30 15.41
CA TRP A 70 2.45 24.54 15.58
C TRP A 70 2.64 25.98 16.08
N GLN A 71 3.54 26.19 17.04
CA GLN A 71 3.89 27.52 17.55
C GLN A 71 5.12 28.11 16.86
N ASP A 72 6.00 27.25 16.35
CA ASP A 72 7.21 27.59 15.59
C ASP A 72 7.12 27.07 14.15
N ASP A 73 8.13 27.30 13.32
CA ASP A 73 8.18 26.75 11.97
C ASP A 73 8.89 25.38 11.94
N GLY A 74 8.49 24.50 12.86
CA GLY A 74 9.02 23.14 13.02
C GLY A 74 10.42 23.09 13.63
N ASP A 75 10.86 24.18 14.24
CA ASP A 75 12.22 24.34 14.77
C ASP A 75 12.53 23.31 15.85
N GLU A 76 11.59 23.05 16.76
CA GLU A 76 11.74 22.03 17.78
C GLU A 76 11.94 20.64 17.18
N TRP A 77 11.11 20.25 16.22
CA TRP A 77 11.20 18.94 15.57
C TRP A 77 12.51 18.79 14.78
N LEU A 78 12.93 19.83 14.05
CA LEU A 78 14.22 19.86 13.35
C LEU A 78 15.40 19.75 14.33
N ALA A 79 15.33 20.46 15.46
CA ALA A 79 16.35 20.38 16.51
C ALA A 79 16.44 18.98 17.12
N ALA A 80 15.28 18.34 17.39
CA ALA A 80 15.22 16.97 17.87
C ALA A 80 15.81 15.98 16.85
N CYS A 81 15.50 16.14 15.56
CA CYS A 81 16.08 15.32 14.50
C CYS A 81 17.62 15.45 14.48
N LYS A 82 18.12 16.69 14.52
CA LYS A 82 19.57 16.96 14.56
C LYS A 82 20.23 16.36 15.79
N GLN A 83 19.64 16.52 16.97
CA GLN A 83 20.16 15.99 18.24
C GLN A 83 20.33 14.46 18.20
N HIS A 84 19.42 13.76 17.52
CA HIS A 84 19.38 12.29 17.47
C HIS A 84 19.91 11.69 16.16
N GLY A 85 20.54 12.50 15.29
CA GLY A 85 21.06 12.04 14.00
C GLY A 85 19.99 11.40 13.13
N VAL A 86 18.82 12.02 13.06
CA VAL A 86 17.68 11.63 12.21
C VAL A 86 17.62 12.55 11.02
N LEU A 87 17.41 12.00 9.83
CA LEU A 87 17.15 12.79 8.63
C LEU A 87 15.72 13.35 8.68
N PRO A 88 15.51 14.67 8.64
CA PRO A 88 14.18 15.23 8.53
C PRO A 88 13.69 15.11 7.08
N GLY A 89 12.42 14.69 6.93
CA GLY A 89 11.72 14.67 5.65
C GLY A 89 10.44 15.50 5.67
N LEU A 90 10.09 16.12 4.55
CA LEU A 90 8.85 16.89 4.38
C LEU A 90 8.09 16.45 3.13
N TRP A 91 6.77 16.39 3.24
CA TRP A 91 5.84 16.21 2.13
C TRP A 91 5.52 17.54 1.43
N PHE A 92 5.37 17.49 0.10
CA PHE A 92 4.94 18.59 -0.76
C PHE A 92 3.97 18.07 -1.82
N GLY A 93 2.78 18.65 -1.93
CA GLY A 93 1.79 18.26 -2.95
C GLY A 93 1.98 18.95 -4.31
N CYS A 94 3.24 19.26 -4.64
CA CYS A 94 3.68 19.87 -5.90
C CYS A 94 2.77 21.04 -6.34
N ASN A 95 2.29 21.01 -7.58
CA ASN A 95 1.48 22.04 -8.19
C ASN A 95 -0.03 21.75 -8.19
N SER A 96 -0.52 20.71 -7.50
CA SER A 96 -1.96 20.50 -7.30
C SER A 96 -2.42 21.25 -6.04
N LEU A 97 -2.74 22.53 -6.20
CA LEU A 97 -3.03 23.43 -5.07
C LEU A 97 -4.31 23.06 -4.33
N ALA A 98 -5.36 22.65 -5.06
CA ALA A 98 -6.62 22.23 -4.47
C ALA A 98 -6.46 21.00 -3.56
N THR A 99 -5.76 19.97 -4.04
CA THR A 99 -5.50 18.73 -3.29
C THR A 99 -4.60 19.00 -2.08
N SER A 100 -3.63 19.89 -2.25
CA SER A 100 -2.68 20.27 -1.21
C SER A 100 -3.20 21.29 -0.20
N ARG A 101 -4.43 21.77 -0.36
CA ARG A 101 -5.03 22.84 0.48
C ARG A 101 -4.17 24.11 0.51
N MET A 102 -3.54 24.42 -0.62
CA MET A 102 -2.69 25.61 -0.77
C MET A 102 -3.48 26.80 -1.33
N LYS A 103 -3.18 27.98 -0.81
CA LYS A 103 -3.64 29.27 -1.33
C LYS A 103 -2.50 29.92 -2.12
N PRO A 104 -2.78 30.52 -3.29
CA PRO A 104 -1.75 31.21 -4.06
C PRO A 104 -1.09 32.34 -3.26
N VAL A 105 0.25 32.34 -3.25
CA VAL A 105 1.05 33.48 -2.77
C VAL A 105 1.36 34.43 -3.95
N PRO A 106 1.80 35.68 -3.71
CA PRO A 106 2.03 36.65 -4.78
C PRO A 106 2.92 36.15 -5.92
N ALA A 107 3.95 35.36 -5.61
CA ALA A 107 4.90 34.82 -6.58
C ALA A 107 4.29 33.81 -7.57
N TRP A 108 3.12 33.23 -7.26
CA TRP A 108 2.51 32.18 -8.10
C TRP A 108 1.42 32.70 -9.02
N LYS A 109 0.98 33.96 -8.86
CA LYS A 109 -0.25 34.49 -9.46
C LYS A 109 -0.30 34.34 -10.98
N ASP A 110 0.85 34.46 -11.65
CA ASP A 110 1.04 34.32 -13.09
C ASP A 110 1.22 32.86 -13.56
N SER A 111 1.08 31.89 -12.65
CA SER A 111 1.20 30.45 -12.93
C SER A 111 -0.12 29.71 -12.66
N ILE A 112 -1.09 30.34 -11.99
CA ILE A 112 -2.28 29.64 -11.47
C ILE A 112 -3.27 29.31 -12.58
N GLN A 113 -3.68 28.04 -12.62
CA GLN A 113 -4.88 27.60 -13.30
C GLN A 113 -6.09 27.79 -12.39
N TRP A 114 -6.96 28.71 -12.75
CA TRP A 114 -8.22 28.98 -12.04
C TRP A 114 -9.36 28.13 -12.59
N VAL A 115 -10.15 27.53 -11.69
CA VAL A 115 -11.44 26.90 -12.01
C VAL A 115 -12.50 27.61 -11.20
N GLY A 116 -13.24 28.52 -11.85
CA GLY A 116 -14.07 29.49 -11.15
C GLY A 116 -13.23 30.41 -10.26
N ASP A 117 -13.56 30.48 -8.98
CA ASP A 117 -12.86 31.26 -7.96
C ASP A 117 -11.77 30.46 -7.21
N ARG A 118 -11.51 29.20 -7.61
CA ARG A 118 -10.57 28.31 -6.92
C ARG A 118 -9.29 28.13 -7.72
N ALA A 119 -8.16 28.25 -7.03
CA ALA A 119 -6.87 27.86 -7.56
C ALA A 119 -6.79 26.32 -7.60
N HIS A 120 -6.80 25.76 -8.81
CA HIS A 120 -6.81 24.31 -8.99
C HIS A 120 -5.39 23.73 -8.96
N GLY A 121 -4.54 24.28 -9.82
CA GLY A 121 -3.13 23.93 -9.92
C GLY A 121 -2.28 25.08 -10.44
N ALA A 122 -0.99 24.83 -10.64
CA ALA A 122 -0.05 25.82 -11.17
C ALA A 122 0.78 25.25 -12.33
N CYS A 123 0.93 26.05 -13.38
CA CYS A 123 1.82 25.75 -14.50
C CYS A 123 3.28 25.67 -14.01
N MET A 124 4.02 24.63 -14.43
CA MET A 124 5.43 24.45 -14.10
C MET A 124 6.37 25.03 -15.16
N PHE A 125 5.93 25.17 -16.41
CA PHE A 125 6.77 25.67 -17.50
C PHE A 125 6.64 27.19 -17.75
N ALA A 126 5.71 27.87 -17.08
CA ALA A 126 5.49 29.31 -17.20
C ALA A 126 5.08 29.93 -15.85
N GLY A 127 5.44 31.20 -15.65
CA GLY A 127 5.18 31.96 -14.43
C GLY A 127 6.17 31.67 -13.28
N GLY A 128 5.90 32.22 -12.10
CA GLY A 128 6.76 32.17 -10.93
C GLY A 128 6.61 30.95 -9.99
N PHE A 129 5.67 30.04 -10.21
CA PHE A 129 5.43 28.91 -9.30
C PHE A 129 6.65 27.96 -9.18
N LEU A 130 7.15 27.42 -10.30
CA LEU A 130 8.27 26.47 -10.25
C LEU A 130 9.54 27.08 -9.64
N PRO A 131 10.00 28.29 -10.04
CA PRO A 131 11.14 28.93 -9.37
C PRO A 131 10.94 29.12 -7.87
N ASP A 132 9.75 29.53 -7.43
CA ASP A 132 9.46 29.71 -6.00
C ASP A 132 9.43 28.36 -5.24
N LEU A 133 8.87 27.31 -5.83
CA LEU A 133 8.89 25.95 -5.27
C LEU A 133 10.33 25.45 -5.08
N MET A 134 11.20 25.65 -6.07
CA MET A 134 12.60 25.26 -5.94
C MET A 134 13.36 26.06 -4.88
N ALA A 135 13.06 27.36 -4.77
CA ALA A 135 13.59 28.18 -3.67
C ALA A 135 13.08 27.71 -2.30
N THR A 136 11.86 27.17 -2.23
CA THR A 136 11.36 26.51 -1.00
C THR A 136 12.12 25.23 -0.69
N PHE A 137 12.45 24.39 -1.67
CA PHE A 137 13.25 23.19 -1.44
C PHE A 137 14.65 23.53 -0.92
N ASP A 138 15.31 24.52 -1.52
CA ASP A 138 16.61 25.04 -1.05
C ASP A 138 16.52 25.63 0.37
N HIS A 139 15.46 26.39 0.67
CA HIS A 139 15.19 26.89 2.03
C HIS A 139 15.18 25.76 3.06
N TRP A 140 14.40 24.70 2.82
CA TRP A 140 14.31 23.56 3.75
C TRP A 140 15.58 22.72 3.80
N TYR A 141 16.26 22.56 2.66
CA TYR A 141 17.55 21.87 2.62
C TYR A 141 18.58 22.57 3.53
N ARG A 142 18.65 23.91 3.47
CA ARG A 142 19.52 24.73 4.32
C ARG A 142 19.15 24.64 5.80
N ARG A 143 17.88 24.38 6.12
CA ARG A 143 17.40 24.11 7.49
C ARG A 143 17.61 22.66 7.96
N GLY A 144 18.19 21.80 7.11
CA GLY A 144 18.58 20.44 7.47
C GLY A 144 17.67 19.34 6.94
N VAL A 145 16.60 19.66 6.23
CA VAL A 145 15.76 18.65 5.56
C VAL A 145 16.59 17.93 4.49
N ARG A 146 16.42 16.62 4.38
CA ARG A 146 17.13 15.77 3.42
C ARG A 146 16.23 14.90 2.58
N VAL A 147 14.98 14.66 3.00
CA VAL A 147 14.03 13.85 2.25
C VAL A 147 12.85 14.70 1.80
N PHE A 148 12.58 14.68 0.50
CA PHE A 148 11.52 15.46 -0.14
C PHE A 148 10.52 14.49 -0.77
N LYS A 149 9.35 14.34 -0.14
CA LYS A 149 8.24 13.54 -0.68
C LYS A 149 7.36 14.43 -1.56
N LEU A 150 7.34 14.14 -2.85
CA LEU A 150 6.65 14.89 -3.88
C LEU A 150 5.37 14.16 -4.27
N ASP A 151 4.23 14.78 -4.03
CA ASP A 151 2.92 14.21 -4.23
C ASP A 151 2.08 15.09 -5.16
N PHE A 152 1.00 14.53 -5.72
CA PHE A 152 0.03 15.23 -6.55
C PHE A 152 0.63 16.14 -7.65
N LEU A 153 1.59 15.65 -8.42
CA LEU A 153 2.07 16.36 -9.61
C LEU A 153 0.94 16.46 -10.64
N ASP A 154 0.49 17.67 -10.93
CA ASP A 154 -0.46 17.93 -12.01
C ASP A 154 0.29 18.33 -13.28
N GLN A 155 0.57 17.35 -14.14
CA GLN A 155 1.26 17.61 -15.40
C GLN A 155 0.39 18.36 -16.42
N TYR A 156 -0.91 18.50 -16.17
CA TYR A 156 -1.85 19.15 -17.10
C TYR A 156 -2.19 20.58 -16.69
N ALA A 157 -1.72 21.04 -15.53
CA ALA A 157 -1.90 22.41 -15.07
C ALA A 157 -1.32 23.41 -16.07
N CYS A 158 -2.15 24.36 -16.52
CA CYS A 158 -1.79 25.27 -17.60
C CYS A 158 -2.54 26.59 -17.49
N LEU A 159 -1.91 27.66 -17.98
CA LEU A 159 -2.53 28.98 -18.12
C LEU A 159 -3.54 28.98 -19.28
N PRO A 160 -4.64 29.77 -19.19
CA PRO A 160 -5.68 29.82 -20.24
C PRO A 160 -5.13 30.13 -21.64
N GLU A 161 -4.19 31.06 -21.76
CA GLU A 161 -3.57 31.47 -23.04
C GLU A 161 -2.80 30.32 -23.72
N HIS A 162 -2.18 29.44 -22.93
CA HIS A 162 -1.46 28.27 -23.43
C HIS A 162 -2.42 27.11 -23.74
N MET A 163 -3.54 26.97 -23.02
CA MET A 163 -4.57 25.99 -23.36
C MET A 163 -5.21 26.22 -24.72
N MET A 164 -5.20 27.47 -25.22
CA MET A 164 -5.72 27.81 -26.55
C MET A 164 -4.76 27.46 -27.69
N THR A 165 -3.48 27.21 -27.40
CA THR A 165 -2.42 27.08 -28.41
C THR A 165 -1.66 25.76 -28.36
N LEU A 166 -1.74 25.02 -27.26
CA LEU A 166 -1.03 23.76 -27.05
C LEU A 166 -2.00 22.59 -26.87
N LEU A 167 -1.59 21.42 -27.34
CA LEU A 167 -2.26 20.16 -27.04
C LEU A 167 -2.00 19.73 -25.58
N LEU A 168 -2.90 18.94 -25.01
CA LEU A 168 -2.75 18.39 -23.66
C LEU A 168 -1.44 17.58 -23.49
N SER A 169 -1.04 16.85 -24.54
CA SER A 169 0.22 16.10 -24.55
C SER A 169 1.45 17.02 -24.52
N GLU A 170 1.39 18.18 -25.17
CA GLU A 170 2.46 19.18 -25.17
C GLU A 170 2.56 19.87 -23.81
N ILE A 171 1.42 20.28 -23.23
CA ILE A 171 1.35 20.82 -21.86
C ILE A 171 1.98 19.85 -20.87
N ARG A 172 1.58 18.58 -20.93
CA ARG A 172 2.16 17.51 -20.10
C ARG A 172 3.66 17.41 -20.26
N ALA A 173 4.14 17.33 -21.50
CA ALA A 173 5.56 17.21 -21.79
C ALA A 173 6.35 18.42 -21.26
N LEU A 174 5.84 19.63 -21.45
CA LEU A 174 6.46 20.87 -20.99
C LEU A 174 6.52 20.96 -19.46
N ASN A 175 5.42 20.67 -18.76
CA ASN A 175 5.38 20.65 -17.29
C ASN A 175 6.34 19.60 -16.72
N GLY A 176 6.28 18.37 -17.25
CA GLY A 176 7.17 17.28 -16.82
C GLY A 176 8.64 17.60 -17.08
N GLN A 177 8.97 18.17 -18.25
CA GLN A 177 10.34 18.55 -18.59
C GLN A 177 10.86 19.70 -17.71
N ALA A 178 10.05 20.75 -17.49
CA ALA A 178 10.42 21.88 -16.66
C ALA A 178 10.74 21.40 -15.23
N PHE A 179 9.85 20.61 -14.64
CA PHE A 179 10.04 20.13 -13.28
C PHE A 179 11.21 19.15 -13.15
N ARG A 180 11.34 18.17 -14.05
CA ARG A 180 12.48 17.25 -14.07
C ARG A 180 13.82 18.00 -14.19
N SER A 181 13.88 19.02 -15.05
CA SER A 181 15.09 19.83 -15.24
C SER A 181 15.45 20.61 -13.97
N ALA A 182 14.45 21.20 -13.32
CA ALA A 182 14.63 21.91 -12.05
C ALA A 182 15.10 20.98 -10.91
N LEU A 183 14.50 19.79 -10.79
CA LEU A 183 14.94 18.78 -9.82
C LEU A 183 16.37 18.30 -10.07
N ASN A 184 16.77 18.13 -11.34
CA ASN A 184 18.14 17.78 -11.69
C ASN A 184 19.14 18.87 -11.27
N ILE A 185 18.80 20.15 -11.43
CA ILE A 185 19.62 21.27 -10.95
C ILE A 185 19.73 21.20 -9.43
N PHE A 186 18.60 21.09 -8.74
CA PHE A 186 18.55 21.00 -7.28
C PHE A 186 19.40 19.84 -6.75
N LYS A 187 19.31 18.64 -7.33
CA LYS A 187 20.13 17.49 -6.88
C LYS A 187 21.61 17.62 -7.19
N ARG A 188 21.98 18.36 -8.24
CA ARG A 188 23.40 18.65 -8.51
C ARG A 188 23.97 19.60 -7.45
N GLU A 189 23.17 20.57 -6.99
CA GLU A 189 23.54 21.53 -5.95
C GLU A 189 23.44 20.94 -4.54
N HIS A 190 22.56 19.94 -4.37
CA HIS A 190 22.24 19.30 -3.10
C HIS A 190 22.30 17.76 -3.24
N PRO A 191 23.49 17.18 -3.41
CA PRO A 191 23.65 15.74 -3.71
C PRO A 191 23.17 14.82 -2.57
N GLU A 192 23.02 15.34 -1.35
CA GLU A 192 22.48 14.60 -0.20
C GLU A 192 20.95 14.53 -0.18
N ALA A 193 20.27 15.32 -1.04
CA ALA A 193 18.81 15.33 -1.08
C ALA A 193 18.26 14.05 -1.72
N VAL A 194 17.33 13.41 -1.01
CA VAL A 194 16.57 12.26 -1.49
C VAL A 194 15.21 12.74 -1.94
N VAL A 195 14.87 12.50 -3.21
CA VAL A 195 13.59 12.90 -3.80
C VAL A 195 12.73 11.65 -4.02
N MET A 196 11.55 11.61 -3.42
CA MET A 196 10.59 10.51 -3.51
C MET A 196 9.36 10.96 -4.31
N ALA A 197 9.04 10.30 -5.42
CA ALA A 197 7.82 10.58 -6.20
C ALA A 197 6.66 9.72 -5.71
N TYR A 198 5.51 10.36 -5.50
CA TYR A 198 4.23 9.74 -5.15
C TYR A 198 3.22 9.93 -6.28
N ASN A 199 2.07 10.57 -6.04
CA ASN A 199 1.00 10.61 -7.02
C ASN A 199 1.26 11.66 -8.11
N GLY A 200 0.73 11.41 -9.32
CA GLY A 200 0.75 12.37 -10.43
C GLY A 200 1.91 12.23 -11.43
N PHE A 201 2.82 11.28 -11.21
CA PHE A 201 3.95 11.03 -12.13
C PHE A 201 3.62 10.05 -13.27
N GLU A 202 2.54 9.28 -13.12
CA GLU A 202 1.99 8.37 -14.13
C GLU A 202 1.21 9.14 -15.21
N GLU A 203 1.25 8.66 -16.46
CA GLU A 203 0.40 9.16 -17.55
C GLU A 203 -1.06 8.75 -17.38
N SER A 204 -1.26 7.53 -16.93
CA SER A 204 -2.55 6.93 -16.61
C SER A 204 -2.38 6.05 -15.37
N SER A 205 -3.37 6.06 -14.48
CA SER A 205 -3.19 5.43 -13.17
C SER A 205 -2.96 3.91 -13.28
N LEU A 206 -1.89 3.42 -12.64
CA LEU A 206 -1.65 1.99 -12.42
C LEU A 206 -2.27 1.50 -11.10
N GLN A 207 -2.78 2.40 -10.27
CA GLN A 207 -3.20 2.14 -8.90
C GLN A 207 -4.69 1.72 -8.76
N GLY A 208 -5.41 1.56 -9.87
CA GLY A 208 -6.85 1.30 -9.87
C GLY A 208 -7.24 -0.03 -9.23
N GLY A 209 -6.90 -1.14 -9.89
CA GLY A 209 -7.24 -2.50 -9.48
C GLY A 209 -6.19 -3.50 -9.98
N THR A 210 -6.26 -4.75 -9.52
CA THR A 210 -5.30 -5.81 -9.86
C THR A 210 -5.77 -6.71 -11.01
N ASP A 211 -6.96 -6.43 -11.55
CA ASP A 211 -7.59 -7.14 -12.68
C ASP A 211 -7.65 -6.25 -13.94
N VAL A 212 -6.78 -5.24 -14.01
CA VAL A 212 -6.70 -4.31 -15.14
C VAL A 212 -5.57 -4.69 -16.08
N GLU A 213 -5.78 -4.44 -17.37
CA GLU A 213 -4.71 -4.54 -18.38
C GLU A 213 -3.62 -3.51 -18.07
N LEU A 214 -2.38 -3.99 -17.89
CA LEU A 214 -1.23 -3.11 -17.67
C LEU A 214 -0.81 -2.46 -18.99
N ARG A 215 -0.86 -1.12 -19.03
CA ARG A 215 -0.38 -0.31 -20.16
C ARG A 215 0.89 0.43 -19.78
N LYS A 216 1.70 0.80 -20.77
CA LYS A 216 2.88 1.63 -20.52
C LYS A 216 2.43 3.02 -20.07
N SER A 217 2.72 3.38 -18.82
CA SER A 217 2.20 4.60 -18.19
C SER A 217 3.26 5.40 -17.44
N LEU A 218 4.47 4.85 -17.27
CA LEU A 218 5.56 5.52 -16.56
C LEU A 218 6.71 5.91 -17.51
N ASP A 219 7.20 7.13 -17.33
CA ASP A 219 8.39 7.66 -17.99
C ASP A 219 9.64 7.43 -17.12
N THR A 220 10.52 6.53 -17.55
CA THR A 220 11.75 6.20 -16.79
C THR A 220 12.75 7.34 -16.75
N ARG A 221 12.62 8.38 -17.58
CA ARG A 221 13.49 9.59 -17.52
C ARG A 221 13.38 10.32 -16.20
N TRP A 222 12.28 10.15 -15.45
CA TRP A 222 12.19 10.70 -14.10
C TRP A 222 13.24 10.13 -13.15
N LEU A 223 13.76 8.92 -13.41
CA LEU A 223 14.79 8.28 -12.59
C LEU A 223 16.13 9.04 -12.61
N ASP A 224 16.33 9.99 -13.53
CA ASP A 224 17.48 10.89 -13.53
C ASP A 224 17.42 11.87 -12.34
N ALA A 225 16.21 12.32 -11.99
CA ALA A 225 15.96 13.35 -10.99
C ALA A 225 15.37 12.80 -9.67
N ILE A 226 14.78 11.62 -9.67
CA ILE A 226 13.99 11.09 -8.54
C ILE A 226 14.59 9.79 -8.05
N ASP A 227 14.82 9.65 -6.75
CA ASP A 227 15.52 8.48 -6.21
C ASP A 227 14.61 7.26 -6.06
N THR A 228 13.33 7.44 -5.76
CA THR A 228 12.36 6.36 -5.63
C THR A 228 10.97 6.75 -6.10
N PHE A 229 10.20 5.75 -6.51
CA PHE A 229 8.83 5.88 -6.96
C PHE A 229 7.92 5.03 -6.10
N TYR A 230 6.98 5.70 -5.44
CA TYR A 230 5.89 5.07 -4.75
C TYR A 230 4.91 4.44 -5.75
N CYS A 231 4.58 3.17 -5.55
CA CYS A 231 3.75 2.44 -6.51
C CYS A 231 2.24 2.46 -6.21
N GLY A 232 1.81 2.92 -5.03
CA GLY A 232 0.40 3.17 -4.74
C GLY A 232 -0.05 2.88 -3.30
N ASP A 233 -1.22 3.44 -2.95
CA ASP A 233 -1.74 3.37 -1.58
C ASP A 233 -2.19 1.95 -1.26
N PRO A 234 -1.99 1.44 -0.03
CA PRO A 234 -2.37 0.07 0.30
C PRO A 234 -3.90 -0.10 0.25
N ARG A 235 -4.40 -0.73 -0.81
CA ARG A 235 -5.81 -1.04 -1.07
C ARG A 235 -6.01 -2.56 -1.14
N PRO A 236 -7.24 -3.09 -1.01
CA PRO A 236 -7.49 -4.51 -1.26
C PRO A 236 -7.35 -4.85 -2.75
N ALA A 237 -6.81 -6.03 -3.05
CA ALA A 237 -6.75 -6.58 -4.41
C ALA A 237 -8.15 -6.98 -4.92
N ASP A 238 -8.28 -7.19 -6.23
CA ASP A 238 -9.48 -7.75 -6.84
C ASP A 238 -9.55 -9.29 -6.77
N VAL A 239 -8.62 -9.89 -6.02
CA VAL A 239 -8.65 -11.30 -5.62
C VAL A 239 -9.42 -11.41 -4.30
N PRO A 240 -10.49 -12.23 -4.25
CA PRO A 240 -11.21 -12.50 -3.02
C PRO A 240 -10.32 -13.14 -1.97
N ALA A 241 -10.44 -12.65 -0.75
CA ALA A 241 -9.73 -13.17 0.40
C ALA A 241 -10.65 -13.16 1.63
N VAL A 242 -10.65 -14.22 2.42
CA VAL A 242 -11.28 -14.20 3.75
C VAL A 242 -10.48 -13.32 4.69
N SER A 243 -9.16 -13.25 4.53
CA SER A 243 -8.32 -12.26 5.20
C SER A 243 -8.30 -10.95 4.41
N PHE A 244 -9.04 -9.96 4.90
CA PHE A 244 -9.01 -8.60 4.35
C PHE A 244 -7.58 -8.04 4.24
N TRP A 245 -6.74 -8.31 5.24
CA TRP A 245 -5.36 -7.83 5.29
C TRP A 245 -4.48 -8.52 4.25
N ARG A 246 -4.67 -9.82 4.01
CA ARG A 246 -3.94 -10.52 2.94
C ARG A 246 -4.28 -9.95 1.56
N SER A 247 -5.54 -9.57 1.32
CA SER A 247 -5.91 -8.91 0.06
C SER A 247 -5.14 -7.59 -0.16
N LYS A 248 -4.88 -6.83 0.91
CA LYS A 248 -4.04 -5.62 0.82
C LYS A 248 -2.58 -5.92 0.49
N ASP A 249 -2.04 -6.98 1.08
CA ASP A 249 -0.68 -7.41 0.81
C ASP A 249 -0.54 -7.83 -0.67
N VAL A 250 -1.50 -8.60 -1.20
CA VAL A 250 -1.54 -9.03 -2.61
C VAL A 250 -1.62 -7.85 -3.58
N TYR A 251 -2.37 -6.80 -3.24
CA TYR A 251 -2.42 -5.58 -4.04
C TYR A 251 -1.07 -4.87 -4.08
N SER A 252 -0.41 -4.75 -2.93
CA SER A 252 0.92 -4.12 -2.85
C SER A 252 1.95 -4.93 -3.66
N ASP A 253 1.86 -6.26 -3.62
CA ASP A 253 2.69 -7.14 -4.44
C ASP A 253 2.41 -6.95 -5.94
N HIS A 254 1.14 -6.80 -6.33
CA HIS A 254 0.74 -6.51 -7.71
C HIS A 254 1.35 -5.19 -8.20
N LEU A 255 1.29 -4.12 -7.40
CA LEU A 255 1.82 -2.82 -7.82
C LEU A 255 3.33 -2.81 -8.00
N VAL A 256 4.07 -3.49 -7.13
CA VAL A 256 5.53 -3.65 -7.32
C VAL A 256 5.82 -4.36 -8.63
N ARG A 257 5.10 -5.45 -8.92
CA ARG A 257 5.22 -6.18 -10.20
C ARG A 257 4.80 -5.34 -11.40
N ALA A 258 3.75 -4.52 -11.25
CA ALA A 258 3.31 -3.60 -12.30
C ALA A 258 4.42 -2.61 -12.64
N TYR A 259 5.03 -1.96 -11.64
CA TYR A 259 6.15 -1.03 -11.83
C TYR A 259 7.40 -1.71 -12.41
N GLU A 260 7.73 -2.93 -11.95
CA GLU A 260 8.81 -3.74 -12.52
C GLU A 260 8.59 -3.97 -14.03
N LEU A 261 7.36 -4.34 -14.43
CA LEU A 261 6.99 -4.50 -15.85
C LEU A 261 7.02 -3.18 -16.64
N GLN A 262 6.97 -2.02 -15.97
CA GLN A 262 7.18 -0.71 -16.58
C GLN A 262 8.67 -0.37 -16.76
N GLY A 263 9.59 -1.26 -16.41
CA GLY A 263 11.04 -1.08 -16.57
C GLY A 263 11.73 -0.41 -15.38
N PHE A 264 11.08 -0.38 -14.21
CA PHE A 264 11.71 0.10 -12.98
C PHE A 264 12.45 -1.04 -12.30
N GLU A 265 13.70 -0.80 -11.91
CA GLU A 265 14.40 -1.73 -11.02
C GLU A 265 13.71 -1.76 -9.66
N LEU A 266 13.59 -2.94 -9.03
CA LEU A 266 12.94 -3.10 -7.71
C LEU A 266 13.48 -2.13 -6.65
N LYS A 267 14.79 -1.86 -6.67
CA LYS A 267 15.45 -0.92 -5.76
C LYS A 267 14.90 0.53 -5.84
N ARG A 268 14.27 0.90 -6.96
CA ARG A 268 13.70 2.23 -7.23
C ARG A 268 12.20 2.31 -6.92
N ILE A 269 11.61 1.22 -6.42
CA ILE A 269 10.18 1.14 -6.10
C ILE A 269 10.02 1.23 -4.58
N ASP A 270 9.33 2.27 -4.13
CA ASP A 270 8.79 2.39 -2.79
C ASP A 270 7.42 1.72 -2.76
N ASN A 271 7.30 0.62 -2.03
CA ASN A 271 6.09 -0.19 -2.06
C ASN A 271 5.00 0.28 -1.10
N ALA A 272 5.33 1.12 -0.11
CA ALA A 272 4.43 1.62 0.92
C ALA A 272 3.51 0.58 1.59
N GLY A 273 3.88 -0.70 1.55
CA GLY A 273 3.03 -1.78 2.02
C GLY A 273 2.92 -1.85 3.53
N PHE A 274 3.91 -1.32 4.27
CA PHE A 274 3.91 -1.32 5.73
C PHE A 274 3.13 -0.14 6.29
N MET A 275 1.95 -0.42 6.83
CA MET A 275 1.10 0.59 7.48
C MET A 275 0.35 0.00 8.68
N VAL A 276 0.74 0.44 9.88
CA VAL A 276 0.04 0.14 11.14
C VAL A 276 -0.63 1.41 11.64
N GLY A 277 -1.87 1.36 12.09
CA GLY A 277 -2.55 2.59 12.47
C GLY A 277 -4.02 2.42 12.83
N THR A 278 -4.60 3.49 13.37
CA THR A 278 -5.98 3.51 13.85
C THR A 278 -6.85 4.48 13.07
N THR A 279 -6.40 4.93 11.90
CA THR A 279 -7.13 5.89 11.05
C THR A 279 -7.58 5.28 9.73
N GLY A 280 -8.39 6.03 8.99
CA GLY A 280 -9.04 5.62 7.75
C GLY A 280 -8.12 5.16 6.62
N THR A 281 -6.93 5.75 6.44
CA THR A 281 -5.99 5.40 5.36
C THR A 281 -5.67 3.91 5.38
N CYS A 282 -5.42 3.37 6.58
CA CYS A 282 -5.08 1.97 6.78
C CYS A 282 -6.30 1.08 7.07
N TYR A 283 -7.51 1.63 6.99
CA TYR A 283 -8.78 1.00 7.37
C TYR A 283 -8.81 0.54 8.84
N HIS A 284 -8.21 1.34 9.73
CA HIS A 284 -8.15 1.06 11.17
C HIS A 284 -7.53 -0.32 11.49
N ARG A 285 -6.46 -0.69 10.76
CA ARG A 285 -5.80 -2.01 10.87
C ARG A 285 -5.29 -2.34 12.28
N GLY A 286 -4.97 -1.32 13.07
CA GLY A 286 -4.13 -1.47 14.25
C GLY A 286 -2.80 -2.07 13.84
N LYS A 287 -2.43 -3.19 14.47
CA LYS A 287 -1.23 -3.97 14.13
C LYS A 287 -1.54 -5.39 13.61
N VAL A 288 -2.77 -5.68 13.18
CA VAL A 288 -3.11 -7.04 12.74
C VAL A 288 -2.27 -7.46 11.54
N ALA A 289 -1.72 -8.67 11.56
CA ALA A 289 -0.90 -9.25 10.49
C ALA A 289 0.37 -8.42 10.13
N TRP A 290 0.90 -7.61 11.06
CA TRP A 290 1.96 -6.65 10.76
C TRP A 290 3.32 -7.30 10.43
N LYS A 291 3.61 -8.50 10.95
CA LYS A 291 4.90 -9.19 10.70
C LYS A 291 4.97 -9.64 9.24
N GLY A 292 3.89 -10.25 8.74
CA GLY A 292 3.78 -10.63 7.34
C GLY A 292 3.89 -9.42 6.39
N MET A 293 3.18 -8.35 6.72
CA MET A 293 3.25 -7.08 5.98
C MET A 293 4.68 -6.51 5.93
N LEU A 294 5.43 -6.53 7.05
CA LEU A 294 6.82 -6.08 7.09
C LEU A 294 7.73 -6.95 6.23
N LEU A 295 7.58 -8.28 6.32
CA LEU A 295 8.42 -9.21 5.55
C LEU A 295 8.22 -9.04 4.04
N LEU A 296 6.97 -8.89 3.58
CA LEU A 296 6.70 -8.59 2.17
C LEU A 296 7.28 -7.24 1.76
N SER A 297 7.12 -6.21 2.60
CA SER A 297 7.67 -4.87 2.32
C SER A 297 9.20 -4.91 2.13
N LEU A 298 9.91 -5.71 2.93
CA LEU A 298 11.37 -5.90 2.81
C LEU A 298 11.74 -6.79 1.61
N ALA A 299 10.98 -7.87 1.36
CA ALA A 299 11.24 -8.85 0.32
C ALA A 299 11.06 -8.31 -1.10
N ARG A 300 10.28 -7.23 -1.27
CA ARG A 300 10.12 -6.53 -2.56
C ARG A 300 11.39 -5.82 -3.04
N GLY A 301 12.40 -5.62 -2.18
CA GLY A 301 13.74 -5.17 -2.58
C GLY A 301 13.91 -3.66 -2.80
N GLY A 302 12.90 -2.85 -2.49
CA GLY A 302 12.99 -1.38 -2.53
C GLY A 302 14.10 -0.84 -1.62
N TRP A 303 14.85 0.16 -2.07
CA TRP A 303 15.88 0.79 -1.23
C TRP A 303 15.30 1.81 -0.27
N VAL A 304 14.23 2.50 -0.66
CA VAL A 304 13.44 3.29 0.28
C VAL A 304 12.41 2.38 0.92
N ASN A 305 12.64 2.03 2.18
CA ASN A 305 11.75 1.20 2.97
C ASN A 305 10.89 2.13 3.83
N THR A 306 9.65 2.36 3.41
CA THR A 306 8.71 3.20 4.13
C THR A 306 7.95 2.42 5.19
N TYR A 307 7.79 3.03 6.36
CA TYR A 307 7.02 2.50 7.47
C TYR A 307 6.01 3.55 7.92
N TYR A 308 4.73 3.26 7.70
CA TYR A 308 3.65 4.21 8.00
C TYR A 308 2.99 3.95 9.35
N GLY A 309 2.63 5.05 9.98
CA GLY A 309 1.52 5.11 10.92
C GLY A 309 1.91 5.14 12.38
N ASN A 310 1.10 4.51 13.23
CA ASN A 310 1.18 4.70 14.68
C ASN A 310 2.17 3.71 15.32
N LEU A 311 3.38 4.19 15.64
CA LEU A 311 4.45 3.41 16.27
C LEU A 311 4.15 3.06 17.74
N ASP A 312 3.16 3.70 18.36
CA ASP A 312 2.73 3.41 19.74
C ASP A 312 2.12 2.00 19.83
N LEU A 313 1.67 1.44 18.70
CA LEU A 313 1.10 0.10 18.62
C LEU A 313 2.14 -1.02 18.73
N LEU A 314 3.42 -0.73 18.47
CA LEU A 314 4.50 -1.72 18.47
C LEU A 314 5.20 -1.72 19.83
N ASP A 315 5.09 -2.80 20.59
CA ASP A 315 5.75 -2.92 21.89
C ASP A 315 7.25 -3.25 21.75
N ASP A 316 7.96 -3.47 22.85
CA ASP A 316 9.40 -3.76 22.80
C ASP A 316 9.71 -5.15 22.23
N ARG A 317 8.79 -6.12 22.34
CA ARG A 317 8.92 -7.43 21.69
C ARG A 317 8.76 -7.28 20.18
N ASP A 318 7.79 -6.47 19.75
CA ASP A 318 7.61 -6.13 18.34
C ASP A 318 8.86 -5.42 17.79
N ALA A 319 9.43 -4.48 18.55
CA ALA A 319 10.63 -3.76 18.13
C ALA A 319 11.84 -4.70 17.94
N GLY A 320 12.06 -5.64 18.88
CA GLY A 320 13.11 -6.66 18.74
C GLY A 320 12.89 -7.57 17.54
N TRP A 321 11.64 -7.97 17.26
CA TRP A 321 11.29 -8.77 16.09
C TRP A 321 11.50 -8.01 14.78
N PHE A 322 11.09 -6.74 14.73
CA PHE A 322 11.29 -5.85 13.59
C PHE A 322 12.78 -5.71 13.29
N ALA A 323 13.59 -5.37 14.29
CA ALA A 323 15.04 -5.26 14.15
C ALA A 323 15.65 -6.54 13.57
N LYS A 324 15.20 -7.72 14.03
CA LYS A 324 15.65 -9.02 13.49
C LYS A 324 15.29 -9.19 12.01
N ALA A 325 14.07 -8.87 11.60
CA ALA A 325 13.66 -8.94 10.19
C ALA A 325 14.50 -7.99 9.30
N GLN A 326 14.73 -6.76 9.75
CA GLN A 326 15.60 -5.81 9.04
C GLN A 326 17.05 -6.27 8.96
N ALA A 327 17.61 -6.84 10.04
CA ALA A 327 18.97 -7.36 10.06
C ALA A 327 19.18 -8.48 9.03
N LEU A 328 18.12 -9.21 8.69
CA LEU A 328 18.13 -10.23 7.65
C LEU A 328 18.09 -9.63 6.23
N TYR A 329 17.17 -8.69 5.97
CA TYR A 329 16.91 -8.19 4.60
C TYR A 329 17.73 -6.98 4.19
N LEU A 330 18.04 -6.03 5.08
CA LEU A 330 18.71 -4.79 4.68
C LEU A 330 20.14 -5.00 4.14
N PRO A 331 20.96 -5.93 4.68
CA PRO A 331 22.24 -6.28 4.05
C PRO A 331 22.06 -6.85 2.65
N LEU A 332 21.02 -7.67 2.43
CA LEU A 332 20.67 -8.19 1.11
C LEU A 332 20.23 -7.07 0.18
N GLN A 333 19.40 -6.12 0.61
CA GLN A 333 19.01 -4.99 -0.24
C GLN A 333 20.23 -4.18 -0.71
N LYS A 334 21.26 -4.06 0.14
CA LYS A 334 22.49 -3.33 -0.21
C LYS A 334 23.38 -4.09 -1.20
N ALA A 335 23.56 -5.41 -1.04
CA ALA A 335 24.62 -6.16 -1.72
C ALA A 335 24.13 -7.39 -2.52
N GLY A 336 22.90 -7.83 -2.29
CA GLY A 336 22.28 -8.97 -2.95
C GLY A 336 21.54 -8.58 -4.22
N THR A 337 20.92 -9.58 -4.84
CA THR A 337 20.06 -9.43 -6.02
C THR A 337 18.63 -9.79 -5.66
N PHE A 338 17.70 -8.90 -5.99
CA PHE A 338 16.26 -9.13 -5.80
C PHE A 338 15.61 -9.44 -7.14
N SER A 339 14.70 -10.41 -7.13
CA SER A 339 13.91 -10.77 -8.31
C SER A 339 12.54 -11.28 -7.90
N THR A 340 11.63 -11.31 -8.86
CA THR A 340 10.27 -11.81 -8.68
C THR A 340 10.07 -13.10 -9.48
N PHE A 341 9.16 -13.97 -9.05
CA PHE A 341 8.87 -15.23 -9.75
C PHE A 341 7.42 -15.68 -9.55
N GLY A 342 6.96 -16.57 -10.43
CA GLY A 342 5.55 -16.95 -10.52
C GLY A 342 4.70 -15.92 -11.30
N PRO A 343 3.38 -16.14 -11.35
CA PRO A 343 2.42 -15.27 -12.02
C PRO A 343 2.34 -13.87 -11.37
N LEU A 344 1.75 -12.93 -12.11
CA LEU A 344 1.43 -11.60 -11.59
C LEU A 344 0.41 -11.74 -10.44
N PRO A 345 0.69 -11.19 -9.23
CA PRO A 345 -0.27 -11.14 -8.14
C PRO A 345 -1.56 -10.47 -8.62
N GLY A 346 -2.72 -10.97 -8.20
CA GLY A 346 -4.00 -10.48 -8.75
C GLY A 346 -4.54 -11.32 -9.91
N SER A 347 -3.66 -11.80 -10.79
CA SER A 347 -4.04 -12.59 -11.97
C SER A 347 -3.73 -14.08 -11.82
N GLY A 348 -2.80 -14.46 -10.93
CA GLY A 348 -2.49 -15.86 -10.63
C GLY A 348 -1.85 -16.05 -9.26
N ALA A 349 -1.75 -17.32 -8.85
CA ALA A 349 -1.15 -17.75 -7.58
C ALA A 349 -0.65 -19.20 -7.69
N PRO A 350 0.30 -19.64 -6.84
CA PRO A 350 1.11 -18.83 -5.91
C PRO A 350 2.23 -18.06 -6.64
N TYR A 351 2.83 -17.07 -5.98
CA TYR A 351 3.96 -16.26 -6.50
C TYR A 351 4.98 -15.96 -5.40
N GLY A 352 6.11 -15.33 -5.73
CA GLY A 352 7.08 -14.92 -4.72
C GLY A 352 8.14 -13.92 -5.16
N PHE A 353 8.96 -13.56 -4.17
CA PHE A 353 10.11 -12.68 -4.24
C PHE A 353 11.35 -13.41 -3.74
N ALA A 354 12.46 -13.29 -4.46
CA ALA A 354 13.74 -13.87 -4.10
C ALA A 354 14.75 -12.78 -3.77
N ALA A 355 15.49 -12.96 -2.67
CA ALA A 355 16.63 -12.14 -2.30
C ALA A 355 17.86 -13.05 -2.23
N VAL A 356 18.71 -12.98 -3.25
CA VAL A 356 19.91 -13.80 -3.42
C VAL A 356 21.11 -13.05 -2.87
N GLY A 357 21.86 -13.68 -1.98
CA GLY A 357 23.13 -13.16 -1.46
C GLY A 357 24.22 -14.22 -1.49
N GLU A 358 25.45 -13.82 -1.12
CA GLU A 358 26.62 -14.72 -1.15
C GLU A 358 26.47 -15.96 -0.26
N ARG A 359 25.65 -15.86 0.79
CA ARG A 359 25.43 -16.95 1.75
C ARG A 359 24.22 -17.82 1.42
N GLY A 360 23.49 -17.58 0.34
CA GLY A 360 22.28 -18.32 -0.04
C GLY A 360 21.13 -17.40 -0.42
N THR A 361 19.90 -17.92 -0.35
CA THR A 361 18.72 -17.19 -0.82
C THR A 361 17.62 -17.15 0.23
N LEU A 362 16.89 -16.03 0.29
CA LEU A 362 15.59 -15.93 0.95
C LEU A 362 14.50 -15.88 -0.11
N TYR A 363 13.44 -16.66 0.09
CA TYR A 363 12.23 -16.60 -0.71
C TYR A 363 11.08 -16.18 0.19
N CYS A 364 10.36 -15.12 -0.17
CA CYS A 364 9.06 -14.79 0.40
C CYS A 364 7.98 -15.18 -0.62
N VAL A 365 7.10 -16.09 -0.24
CA VAL A 365 6.11 -16.69 -1.14
C VAL A 365 4.70 -16.50 -0.60
N VAL A 366 3.75 -16.31 -1.51
CA VAL A 366 2.34 -16.06 -1.19
C VAL A 366 1.46 -16.90 -2.10
N ASN A 367 0.55 -17.66 -1.50
CA ASN A 367 -0.58 -18.27 -2.19
C ASN A 367 -1.81 -17.39 -1.97
N SER A 368 -2.16 -16.54 -2.92
CA SER A 368 -3.40 -15.73 -2.85
C SER A 368 -4.66 -16.50 -3.26
N GLY A 369 -4.55 -17.80 -3.53
CA GLY A 369 -5.66 -18.67 -3.90
C GLY A 369 -6.47 -19.17 -2.72
N GLN A 370 -7.64 -19.73 -3.03
CA GLN A 370 -8.60 -20.28 -2.07
C GLN A 370 -8.38 -21.77 -1.78
N SER A 371 -7.34 -22.39 -2.33
CA SER A 371 -7.00 -23.81 -2.11
C SER A 371 -5.50 -23.97 -1.86
N VAL A 372 -5.12 -25.13 -1.30
CA VAL A 372 -3.72 -25.53 -1.15
C VAL A 372 -3.08 -25.58 -2.54
N ALA A 373 -1.88 -25.00 -2.66
CA ALA A 373 -1.18 -24.92 -3.93
C ALA A 373 0.32 -25.13 -3.75
N GLU A 374 0.95 -25.67 -4.79
CA GLU A 374 2.40 -25.86 -4.88
C GLU A 374 3.00 -24.75 -5.76
N LEU A 375 4.20 -24.30 -5.38
CA LEU A 375 5.04 -23.40 -6.17
C LEU A 375 6.44 -23.99 -6.31
N THR A 376 6.99 -23.92 -7.52
CA THR A 376 8.42 -24.17 -7.77
C THR A 376 9.20 -22.88 -7.53
N LEU A 377 10.15 -22.94 -6.61
CA LEU A 377 11.10 -21.89 -6.29
C LEU A 377 12.19 -21.81 -7.37
N PRO A 378 12.81 -20.63 -7.60
CA PRO A 378 13.95 -20.50 -8.50
C PRO A 378 15.19 -21.36 -8.12
N GLY A 379 15.22 -21.88 -6.89
CA GLY A 379 16.28 -22.75 -6.37
C GLY A 379 15.84 -23.42 -5.07
N PRO A 380 16.62 -24.37 -4.55
CA PRO A 380 16.22 -25.14 -3.38
C PRO A 380 16.14 -24.29 -2.11
N ALA A 381 15.23 -24.67 -1.20
CA ALA A 381 15.13 -24.14 0.15
C ALA A 381 15.13 -25.26 1.18
N THR A 382 15.79 -25.06 2.31
CA THR A 382 16.02 -26.09 3.33
C THR A 382 15.36 -25.78 4.67
N ARG A 383 14.91 -24.54 4.90
CA ARG A 383 14.24 -24.16 6.14
C ARG A 383 13.12 -23.15 5.90
N ILE A 384 12.04 -23.29 6.67
CA ILE A 384 10.98 -22.29 6.84
C ILE A 384 11.41 -21.37 7.99
N LEU A 385 11.61 -20.09 7.70
CA LEU A 385 11.95 -19.09 8.71
C LEU A 385 10.71 -18.42 9.29
N PHE A 386 9.67 -18.26 8.47
CA PHE A 386 8.41 -17.63 8.87
C PHE A 386 7.22 -18.31 8.19
N ARG A 387 6.09 -18.37 8.88
CA ARG A 387 4.79 -18.74 8.31
C ARG A 387 3.64 -18.06 9.03
N ASP A 388 2.51 -17.95 8.35
CA ASP A 388 1.23 -17.74 9.03
C ASP A 388 0.88 -18.96 9.93
N GLY A 389 0.07 -18.72 10.96
CA GLY A 389 -0.43 -19.76 11.87
C GLY A 389 -1.35 -20.77 11.16
N GLY A 390 -1.64 -21.91 11.81
CA GLY A 390 -2.42 -22.99 11.21
C GLY A 390 -1.57 -23.86 10.26
N PHE A 391 -1.99 -24.00 9.00
CA PHE A 391 -1.32 -24.84 7.98
C PHE A 391 0.20 -24.70 8.02
N THR A 392 0.91 -25.82 8.12
CA THR A 392 2.37 -25.83 8.09
C THR A 392 2.87 -26.03 6.66
N PRO A 393 3.55 -25.04 6.05
CA PRO A 393 4.11 -25.19 4.71
C PRO A 393 5.03 -26.42 4.62
N ARG A 394 5.03 -27.08 3.47
CA ARG A 394 5.85 -28.26 3.23
C ARG A 394 6.91 -27.95 2.19
N LEU A 395 8.17 -28.13 2.55
CA LEU A 395 9.32 -27.95 1.65
C LEU A 395 9.82 -29.30 1.13
N SER A 396 10.14 -29.35 -0.15
CA SER A 396 10.79 -30.50 -0.80
C SER A 396 11.69 -30.01 -1.93
N GLY A 397 12.99 -29.88 -1.67
CA GLY A 397 13.96 -29.36 -2.65
C GLY A 397 13.65 -27.91 -3.04
N ASP A 398 13.30 -27.71 -4.31
CA ASP A 398 12.87 -26.44 -4.89
C ASP A 398 11.34 -26.26 -4.90
N ARG A 399 10.58 -27.12 -4.21
CA ARG A 399 9.12 -27.01 -4.13
C ARG A 399 8.66 -26.61 -2.74
N ILE A 400 7.63 -25.77 -2.71
CA ILE A 400 6.89 -25.44 -1.49
C ILE A 400 5.39 -25.61 -1.71
N VAL A 401 4.72 -26.24 -0.74
CA VAL A 401 3.26 -26.30 -0.66
C VAL A 401 2.77 -25.32 0.39
N LEU A 402 1.81 -24.48 0.01
CA LEU A 402 1.19 -23.43 0.83
C LEU A 402 -0.30 -23.67 0.99
N GLY A 403 -0.83 -23.37 2.17
CA GLY A 403 -2.27 -23.30 2.42
C GLY A 403 -2.94 -22.12 1.69
N PRO A 404 -4.28 -22.06 1.68
CA PRO A 404 -5.01 -20.97 1.04
C PRO A 404 -4.72 -19.63 1.72
N GLU A 405 -4.51 -18.56 0.94
CA GLU A 405 -4.18 -17.21 1.43
C GLU A 405 -2.87 -17.09 2.26
N GLN A 406 -2.06 -18.15 2.29
CA GLN A 406 -0.88 -18.23 3.14
C GLN A 406 0.32 -17.51 2.56
N MET A 407 1.11 -16.89 3.42
CA MET A 407 2.50 -16.52 3.14
C MET A 407 3.51 -17.33 3.97
N ALA A 408 4.71 -17.47 3.42
CA ALA A 408 5.86 -18.01 4.15
C ALA A 408 7.17 -17.33 3.72
N VAL A 409 8.17 -17.37 4.59
CA VAL A 409 9.57 -17.08 4.23
C VAL A 409 10.38 -18.36 4.39
N VAL A 410 11.05 -18.76 3.32
CA VAL A 410 11.90 -19.95 3.28
C VAL A 410 13.29 -19.60 2.79
N ALA A 411 14.30 -20.36 3.21
CA ALA A 411 15.69 -19.99 3.03
C ALA A 411 16.58 -21.18 2.64
N SER A 412 17.73 -20.85 2.06
CA SER A 412 18.82 -21.78 1.77
C SER A 412 20.18 -21.22 2.20
N GLY A 413 21.19 -22.11 2.26
CA GLY A 413 22.55 -21.76 2.67
C GLY A 413 22.62 -21.23 4.10
N GLY A 414 23.53 -20.28 4.36
CA GLY A 414 23.69 -19.62 5.66
C GLY A 414 22.49 -18.78 6.10
N TYR A 415 21.57 -18.42 5.20
CA TYR A 415 20.31 -17.78 5.62
C TYR A 415 19.33 -18.79 6.27
N ALA A 416 19.50 -20.09 6.04
CA ALA A 416 18.71 -21.14 6.67
C ALA A 416 19.15 -21.49 8.12
N ASP A 417 20.06 -20.72 8.72
CA ASP A 417 20.44 -20.90 10.12
C ASP A 417 19.24 -20.69 11.08
N ALA A 418 19.21 -21.44 12.19
CA ALA A 418 18.14 -21.35 13.19
C ALA A 418 18.12 -19.96 13.87
N ALA A 419 19.27 -19.29 13.94
CA ALA A 419 19.37 -17.92 14.42
C ALA A 419 18.52 -16.95 13.59
N ASN A 420 18.25 -17.25 12.32
CA ASN A 420 17.44 -16.43 11.42
C ASN A 420 15.93 -16.75 11.48
N GLU A 421 15.48 -17.69 12.33
CA GLU A 421 14.06 -18.01 12.46
C GLU A 421 13.24 -16.81 12.95
N LEU A 422 12.17 -16.51 12.24
CA LEU A 422 11.27 -15.38 12.50
C LEU A 422 9.95 -15.83 13.14
N GLY A 423 9.68 -17.14 13.21
CA GLY A 423 8.56 -17.72 13.94
C GLY A 423 7.22 -17.67 13.18
N VAL A 424 6.13 -17.49 13.92
CA VAL A 424 4.76 -17.60 13.40
C VAL A 424 4.00 -16.28 13.56
N GLN A 425 3.12 -15.97 12.60
CA GLN A 425 2.09 -14.93 12.72
C GLN A 425 0.81 -15.56 13.28
N ASP A 426 0.53 -15.31 14.57
CA ASP A 426 -0.54 -16.01 15.29
C ASP A 426 -1.95 -15.46 15.04
N ASP A 427 -2.06 -14.19 14.61
CA ASP A 427 -3.33 -13.51 14.32
C ASP A 427 -3.81 -13.70 12.87
N VAL A 428 -3.07 -14.48 12.06
CA VAL A 428 -3.49 -14.97 10.74
C VAL A 428 -3.45 -16.49 10.77
N VAL A 429 -4.61 -17.13 10.79
CA VAL A 429 -4.73 -18.59 10.91
C VAL A 429 -5.21 -19.18 9.59
N ILE A 430 -4.32 -19.96 8.97
CA ILE A 430 -4.55 -20.65 7.71
C ILE A 430 -5.13 -22.03 7.97
N VAL A 431 -6.20 -22.34 7.25
CA VAL A 431 -6.92 -23.62 7.33
C VAL A 431 -6.15 -24.74 6.64
N GLU A 432 -6.32 -25.98 7.12
CA GLU A 432 -5.56 -27.12 6.63
C GLU A 432 -6.02 -27.56 5.24
N ARG A 433 -7.33 -27.46 4.99
CA ARG A 433 -7.96 -27.86 3.75
C ARG A 433 -8.98 -26.83 3.29
N SER A 434 -9.07 -26.62 1.98
CA SER A 434 -10.11 -25.79 1.37
C SER A 434 -10.45 -26.30 -0.02
N GLU A 435 -11.62 -26.93 -0.13
CA GLU A 435 -12.07 -27.63 -1.33
C GLU A 435 -13.29 -27.01 -1.94
N LYS A 436 -13.17 -26.66 -3.22
CA LYS A 436 -14.23 -26.06 -3.99
C LYS A 436 -15.43 -27.01 -4.07
N GLN A 437 -16.58 -26.49 -3.70
CA GLN A 437 -17.88 -27.15 -3.87
C GLN A 437 -18.49 -26.75 -5.20
N SER A 438 -19.17 -27.69 -5.85
CA SER A 438 -19.94 -27.37 -7.05
C SER A 438 -21.18 -26.58 -6.65
N VAL A 439 -21.31 -25.36 -7.19
CA VAL A 439 -22.48 -24.51 -7.01
C VAL A 439 -22.96 -24.01 -8.36
N GLN A 440 -24.27 -23.96 -8.54
CA GLN A 440 -24.92 -23.35 -9.70
C GLN A 440 -25.82 -22.24 -9.20
N SER A 441 -25.43 -21.00 -9.47
CA SER A 441 -26.21 -19.83 -9.10
C SER A 441 -27.21 -19.47 -10.19
N VAL A 442 -28.40 -19.05 -9.77
CA VAL A 442 -29.42 -18.47 -10.63
C VAL A 442 -29.66 -17.02 -10.24
N ALA A 443 -30.12 -16.20 -11.18
CA ALA A 443 -30.51 -14.82 -10.90
C ALA A 443 -31.68 -14.77 -9.90
N ASP A 444 -31.65 -13.78 -9.01
CA ASP A 444 -32.66 -13.57 -7.95
C ASP A 444 -33.04 -12.07 -7.81
N GLY A 445 -33.31 -11.46 -8.96
CA GLY A 445 -33.55 -10.02 -9.12
C GLY A 445 -32.36 -9.30 -9.75
N ASP A 446 -32.41 -7.98 -9.75
CA ASP A 446 -31.32 -7.13 -10.24
C ASP A 446 -30.10 -7.25 -9.32
N ASN A 447 -28.93 -7.50 -9.91
CA ASN A 447 -27.66 -7.59 -9.18
C ASN A 447 -27.74 -8.52 -7.95
N ALA A 448 -28.45 -9.63 -8.10
CA ALA A 448 -28.65 -10.63 -7.06
C ALA A 448 -28.60 -12.05 -7.65
N ILE A 449 -27.93 -12.95 -6.93
CA ILE A 449 -27.87 -14.37 -7.26
C ILE A 449 -28.20 -15.22 -6.04
N ARG A 450 -28.74 -16.41 -6.27
CA ARG A 450 -28.98 -17.41 -5.24
C ARG A 450 -28.53 -18.79 -5.67
N PHE A 451 -28.17 -19.62 -4.69
CA PHE A 451 -27.82 -21.03 -4.90
C PHE A 451 -28.01 -21.83 -3.61
N SER A 452 -28.06 -23.15 -3.76
CA SER A 452 -28.08 -24.11 -2.67
C SER A 452 -26.74 -24.86 -2.62
N VAL A 453 -26.24 -25.12 -1.41
CA VAL A 453 -25.00 -25.88 -1.20
C VAL A 453 -25.15 -26.81 0.01
N ALA A 454 -24.49 -27.97 -0.03
CA ALA A 454 -24.52 -28.91 1.08
C ALA A 454 -23.85 -28.29 2.33
N ALA A 455 -24.50 -28.45 3.49
CA ALA A 455 -23.87 -28.11 4.75
C ALA A 455 -22.71 -29.09 5.05
N PRO A 456 -21.49 -28.60 5.31
CA PRO A 456 -20.42 -29.47 5.76
C PRO A 456 -20.71 -30.00 7.18
N THR A 457 -20.26 -31.22 7.45
CA THR A 457 -20.43 -31.87 8.77
C THR A 457 -19.35 -31.46 9.78
N ASN A 458 -18.26 -30.85 9.33
CA ASN A 458 -17.15 -30.34 10.13
C ASN A 458 -16.52 -29.11 9.47
N GLY A 459 -15.66 -28.40 10.20
CA GLY A 459 -14.95 -27.24 9.68
C GLY A 459 -15.90 -26.07 9.39
N ARG A 460 -15.83 -25.49 8.18
CA ARG A 460 -16.60 -24.30 7.78
C ARG A 460 -17.06 -24.40 6.32
N LEU A 461 -18.17 -23.72 6.02
CA LEU A 461 -18.60 -23.39 4.66
C LEU A 461 -18.12 -21.97 4.34
N ARG A 462 -17.19 -21.83 3.41
CA ARG A 462 -16.73 -20.53 2.91
C ARG A 462 -17.51 -20.15 1.65
N LEU A 463 -17.95 -18.91 1.58
CA LEU A 463 -18.78 -18.35 0.52
C LEU A 463 -18.08 -17.11 -0.04
N ILE A 464 -17.98 -17.02 -1.37
CA ILE A 464 -17.33 -15.91 -2.07
C ILE A 464 -18.27 -15.39 -3.15
N LEU A 465 -18.47 -14.07 -3.14
CA LEU A 465 -19.09 -13.29 -4.20
C LEU A 465 -18.00 -12.54 -4.96
N ARG A 466 -18.05 -12.56 -6.29
CA ARG A 466 -17.30 -11.62 -7.14
C ARG A 466 -18.28 -10.80 -7.98
N GLN A 467 -17.93 -9.55 -8.24
CA GLN A 467 -18.66 -8.68 -9.15
C GLN A 467 -17.77 -8.13 -10.26
N ARG A 468 -18.27 -8.17 -11.49
CA ARG A 468 -17.60 -7.64 -12.68
C ARG A 468 -18.53 -6.73 -13.46
N GLN A 469 -17.94 -5.85 -14.25
CA GLN A 469 -18.64 -5.03 -15.22
C GLN A 469 -17.76 -4.90 -16.46
N ASN A 470 -18.30 -5.19 -17.63
CA ASN A 470 -17.57 -5.15 -18.90
C ASN A 470 -16.29 -6.00 -18.88
N GLY A 471 -16.36 -7.19 -18.29
CA GLY A 471 -15.24 -8.13 -18.26
C GLY A 471 -14.10 -7.77 -17.30
N SER A 472 -14.22 -6.72 -16.47
CA SER A 472 -13.24 -6.35 -15.43
C SER A 472 -13.87 -6.31 -14.04
N ALA A 473 -13.06 -6.45 -12.99
CA ALA A 473 -13.51 -6.26 -11.62
C ALA A 473 -14.21 -4.90 -11.42
N LYS A 474 -15.45 -4.92 -10.90
CA LYS A 474 -16.20 -3.70 -10.58
C LYS A 474 -16.02 -3.39 -9.10
N ARG A 475 -15.29 -2.32 -8.77
CA ARG A 475 -15.14 -1.89 -7.37
C ARG A 475 -16.32 -1.01 -6.95
N THR A 476 -17.01 -1.40 -5.89
CA THR A 476 -18.04 -0.60 -5.22
C THR A 476 -17.42 0.05 -3.99
N SER A 477 -17.64 1.36 -3.78
CA SER A 477 -17.18 2.08 -2.59
C SER A 477 -18.34 2.83 -1.94
N GLY A 478 -18.38 2.79 -0.61
CA GLY A 478 -19.25 3.61 0.23
C GLY A 478 -18.61 4.91 0.71
N GLY A 479 -17.41 5.25 0.21
CA GLY A 479 -16.61 6.37 0.69
C GLY A 479 -15.64 6.00 1.81
N ALA A 480 -14.91 7.00 2.31
CA ALA A 480 -13.94 6.86 3.39
C ALA A 480 -14.60 6.97 4.78
N PRO A 481 -13.99 6.41 5.84
CA PRO A 481 -14.32 6.79 7.22
C PRO A 481 -14.25 8.31 7.47
N PRO A 482 -14.89 8.82 8.53
CA PRO A 482 -15.81 8.12 9.43
C PRO A 482 -17.25 8.03 8.87
N THR A 483 -17.56 8.69 7.75
CA THR A 483 -18.92 8.82 7.22
C THR A 483 -19.28 7.81 6.13
N GLY A 484 -18.30 7.04 5.65
CA GLY A 484 -18.48 6.06 4.59
C GLY A 484 -19.41 4.90 4.97
N THR A 485 -20.14 4.39 3.98
CA THR A 485 -20.95 3.18 4.14
C THR A 485 -20.06 1.94 4.10
N THR A 486 -20.29 1.00 5.02
CA THR A 486 -19.48 -0.22 5.11
C THR A 486 -19.83 -1.23 4.00
N MET A 487 -18.83 -2.01 3.57
CA MET A 487 -19.00 -2.92 2.44
C MET A 487 -20.00 -4.05 2.68
N GLY A 488 -20.27 -4.47 3.92
CA GLY A 488 -21.29 -5.48 4.23
C GLY A 488 -22.72 -5.02 3.94
N LYS A 489 -22.95 -3.70 3.78
CA LYS A 489 -24.23 -3.14 3.31
C LYS A 489 -24.31 -3.02 1.78
N MET A 490 -23.18 -3.15 1.10
CA MET A 490 -23.04 -2.90 -0.35
C MET A 490 -22.86 -4.19 -1.15
N LEU A 491 -22.11 -5.14 -0.60
CA LEU A 491 -21.89 -6.48 -1.12
C LEU A 491 -22.28 -7.44 -0.01
N THR A 492 -23.43 -8.08 -0.15
CA THR A 492 -24.05 -8.85 0.94
C THR A 492 -24.00 -10.33 0.61
N ILE A 493 -23.66 -11.14 1.61
CA ILE A 493 -23.86 -12.59 1.62
C ILE A 493 -24.87 -12.88 2.73
N SER A 494 -25.93 -13.60 2.39
CA SER A 494 -26.94 -14.05 3.34
C SER A 494 -27.18 -15.54 3.17
N ALA A 495 -27.38 -16.25 4.28
CA ALA A 495 -27.59 -17.68 4.28
C ALA A 495 -28.80 -18.03 5.15
N THR A 496 -29.58 -19.02 4.71
CA THR A 496 -30.69 -19.58 5.47
C THR A 496 -30.66 -21.09 5.41
N GLN A 497 -31.20 -21.73 6.44
CA GLN A 497 -31.38 -23.18 6.49
C GLN A 497 -32.71 -23.51 7.13
N GLY A 498 -33.55 -24.29 6.44
CA GLY A 498 -34.93 -24.55 6.88
C GLY A 498 -35.75 -23.28 7.12
N GLY A 499 -35.52 -22.24 6.29
CA GLY A 499 -36.18 -20.93 6.41
C GLY A 499 -35.66 -20.02 7.53
N LYS A 500 -34.63 -20.44 8.28
CA LYS A 500 -34.05 -19.63 9.36
C LYS A 500 -32.71 -19.01 8.94
N PRO A 501 -32.42 -17.74 9.27
CA PRO A 501 -31.13 -17.12 9.01
C PRO A 501 -29.98 -17.87 9.70
N VAL A 502 -28.84 -17.95 9.01
CA VAL A 502 -27.59 -18.49 9.53
C VAL A 502 -26.55 -17.36 9.57
N ALA A 503 -25.89 -17.19 10.72
CA ALA A 503 -24.88 -16.14 10.89
C ALA A 503 -23.58 -16.47 10.13
N ILE A 504 -23.06 -15.48 9.41
CA ILE A 504 -21.85 -15.55 8.59
C ILE A 504 -20.78 -14.66 9.21
N ASP A 505 -19.58 -15.20 9.39
CA ASP A 505 -18.42 -14.44 9.85
C ASP A 505 -17.76 -13.74 8.65
N VAL A 506 -17.61 -12.42 8.72
CA VAL A 506 -17.04 -11.59 7.65
C VAL A 506 -15.96 -10.66 8.19
N SER A 507 -14.89 -10.46 7.41
CA SER A 507 -13.78 -9.54 7.77
C SER A 507 -13.75 -8.26 6.94
N TYR A 508 -14.45 -8.24 5.80
CA TYR A 508 -14.40 -7.17 4.81
C TYR A 508 -15.36 -6.01 5.09
N ASP A 509 -16.28 -6.16 6.06
CA ASP A 509 -17.30 -5.15 6.38
C ASP A 509 -16.68 -3.92 7.05
N LYS A 510 -16.13 -3.04 6.22
CA LYS A 510 -15.45 -1.80 6.58
C LYS A 510 -15.85 -0.70 5.60
N ALA A 511 -15.74 0.57 5.98
CA ALA A 511 -15.80 1.67 5.02
C ALA A 511 -14.47 1.73 4.26
N ILE A 512 -14.53 1.49 2.94
CA ILE A 512 -13.35 1.32 2.08
C ILE A 512 -13.43 2.33 0.95
N TRP A 513 -12.62 3.38 1.05
CA TRP A 513 -12.56 4.48 0.09
C TRP A 513 -12.16 4.02 -1.32
N SER A 514 -11.33 2.99 -1.44
CA SER A 514 -10.94 2.39 -2.72
C SER A 514 -11.95 1.39 -3.27
N GLY A 515 -12.97 1.05 -2.47
CA GLY A 515 -13.96 0.02 -2.78
C GLY A 515 -13.46 -1.42 -2.81
N LEU A 516 -14.38 -2.36 -3.04
CA LEU A 516 -14.15 -3.79 -3.24
C LEU A 516 -14.93 -4.34 -4.44
N SER A 517 -14.38 -5.37 -5.08
CA SER A 517 -15.01 -6.12 -6.18
C SER A 517 -15.49 -7.52 -5.78
N TRP A 518 -15.47 -7.81 -4.48
CA TRP A 518 -15.81 -9.12 -3.94
C TRP A 518 -16.30 -9.01 -2.48
N ALA A 519 -16.97 -10.06 -2.03
CA ALA A 519 -17.30 -10.30 -0.63
C ALA A 519 -16.95 -11.75 -0.27
N ALA A 520 -16.50 -11.98 0.96
CA ALA A 520 -16.15 -13.31 1.43
C ALA A 520 -16.59 -13.50 2.89
N GLY A 521 -17.15 -14.67 3.20
CA GLY A 521 -17.57 -15.02 4.55
C GLY A 521 -17.53 -16.51 4.81
N GLU A 522 -17.49 -16.87 6.09
CA GLU A 522 -17.45 -18.26 6.54
C GLU A 522 -18.59 -18.58 7.51
N ILE A 523 -19.11 -19.80 7.44
CA ILE A 523 -20.11 -20.32 8.36
C ILE A 523 -19.52 -21.57 9.03
N PRO A 524 -19.25 -21.55 10.36
CA PRO A 524 -18.84 -22.74 11.09
C PRO A 524 -19.86 -23.87 11.01
N ALA A 525 -19.40 -25.11 10.84
CA ALA A 525 -20.28 -26.28 10.73
C ALA A 525 -21.18 -26.48 11.97
N GLU A 526 -20.73 -26.06 13.16
CA GLU A 526 -21.55 -26.07 14.38
C GLU A 526 -22.80 -25.17 14.33
N ARG A 527 -22.85 -24.20 13.41
CA ARG A 527 -24.02 -23.34 13.16
C ARG A 527 -24.96 -23.94 12.11
N LEU A 528 -24.55 -25.03 11.48
CA LEU A 528 -25.27 -25.70 10.41
C LEU A 528 -25.90 -26.99 10.93
N ARG A 529 -27.01 -27.36 10.29
CA ARG A 529 -27.74 -28.62 10.50
C ARG A 529 -27.61 -29.47 9.24
N ALA A 530 -28.01 -30.74 9.35
CA ALA A 530 -28.15 -31.59 8.18
C ALA A 530 -29.16 -30.97 7.18
N GLY A 531 -28.79 -30.95 5.90
CA GLY A 531 -29.59 -30.38 4.82
C GLY A 531 -28.88 -29.24 4.08
N PRO A 532 -29.47 -28.75 2.98
CA PRO A 532 -28.89 -27.67 2.19
C PRO A 532 -28.86 -26.34 2.95
N VAL A 533 -27.88 -25.51 2.62
CA VAL A 533 -27.82 -24.10 2.98
C VAL A 533 -28.20 -23.30 1.75
N GLU A 534 -29.26 -22.49 1.87
CA GLU A 534 -29.71 -21.59 0.81
C GLU A 534 -29.00 -20.26 0.97
N VAL A 535 -28.25 -19.86 -0.06
CA VAL A 535 -27.40 -18.66 -0.05
C VAL A 535 -27.93 -17.66 -1.06
N ARG A 536 -27.99 -16.39 -0.66
CA ARG A 536 -28.30 -15.26 -1.54
C ARG A 536 -27.21 -14.21 -1.40
N MET A 537 -26.71 -13.75 -2.55
CA MET A 537 -25.66 -12.74 -2.65
C MET A 537 -26.13 -11.57 -3.50
N THR A 538 -25.83 -10.33 -3.08
CA THR A 538 -26.34 -9.12 -3.74
C THR A 538 -25.29 -8.01 -3.83
N SER A 539 -25.39 -7.18 -4.87
CA SER A 539 -24.65 -5.93 -5.02
C SER A 539 -25.62 -4.74 -5.11
N VAL A 540 -25.24 -3.60 -4.50
CA VAL A 540 -26.03 -2.35 -4.52
C VAL A 540 -25.81 -1.49 -5.77
N GLU A 541 -25.02 -1.95 -6.73
CA GLU A 541 -24.77 -1.23 -7.98
C GLU A 541 -26.09 -0.89 -8.69
N ARG A 542 -26.17 0.31 -9.27
CA ARG A 542 -27.36 0.77 -10.00
C ARG A 542 -27.43 0.21 -11.42
N LEU A 543 -26.26 0.03 -12.02
CA LEU A 543 -26.14 -0.58 -13.34
C LEU A 543 -25.99 -2.10 -13.17
N PRO A 544 -26.44 -2.90 -14.15
CA PRO A 544 -26.22 -4.33 -14.14
C PRO A 544 -24.73 -4.67 -13.97
N VAL A 545 -24.47 -5.67 -13.12
CA VAL A 545 -23.15 -6.27 -12.91
C VAL A 545 -23.23 -7.79 -13.03
N ASP A 546 -22.13 -8.38 -13.48
CA ASP A 546 -21.98 -9.83 -13.56
C ASP A 546 -21.55 -10.34 -12.18
N LEU A 547 -22.43 -11.09 -11.51
CA LEU A 547 -22.15 -11.70 -10.22
C LEU A 547 -21.81 -13.18 -10.39
N THR A 548 -20.76 -13.63 -9.69
CA THR A 548 -20.42 -15.05 -9.60
C THR A 548 -20.26 -15.47 -8.15
N ALA A 549 -20.67 -16.71 -7.86
CA ALA A 549 -20.56 -17.32 -6.55
C ALA A 549 -19.56 -18.49 -6.57
N GLU A 550 -18.77 -18.60 -5.51
CA GLU A 550 -17.98 -19.79 -5.22
C GLU A 550 -18.24 -20.23 -3.78
N ALA A 551 -18.21 -21.55 -3.55
CA ALA A 551 -18.30 -22.12 -2.21
C ALA A 551 -17.17 -23.12 -1.98
N TYR A 552 -16.68 -23.20 -0.74
CA TYR A 552 -15.61 -24.12 -0.35
C TYR A 552 -15.98 -24.80 0.97
N HIS A 553 -15.66 -26.10 1.08
CA HIS A 553 -15.59 -26.78 2.35
C HIS A 553 -14.18 -26.60 2.92
N VAL A 554 -14.11 -25.98 4.09
CA VAL A 554 -12.88 -25.60 4.75
C VAL A 554 -12.71 -26.44 6.00
N GLY A 555 -11.56 -27.11 6.14
CA GLY A 555 -11.27 -28.10 7.17
C GLY A 555 -10.03 -27.79 8.01
#